data_AF-A0A4U3B6T8-F1
#
_entry.id   AF-A0A4U3B6T8-F1
#
_cell.length_a   1.000
_cell.length_b   1.000
_cell.length_c   1.000
_cell.angle_alpha   90.00
_cell.angle_beta   90.00
_cell.angle_gamma   90.00
#
_symmetry.space_group_name_H-M   'P 1'
#
loop_
_entity.id
_entity.type
_entity.pdbx_description
1 polymer ?
#
loop_
_entity_poly.entity_id
_entity_poly.type
_entity_poly.pdbx_seq_one_letter_code
_entity_poly.pdbx_strand_id
1 'polypeptide(L)'
;MGKLAFLFPGQGSQAVGMGKQLAENNKEVANVFAKADEVLQDSLSEVIFEGPQEKLTLTTNAQPALLTTSFAILTALKEYDITPDFVAGHSLGEYSALVAAGAITFEDAVYAVRKRGEYMEEAVPGGEGAMAAILGADPHMLKQVTEEVTSEGYAVQIANMNSTKQIVISGTKQGVEIASQRAKENGAKRAIPLKVSGPFHSSLMKPAAEKFQSVLNEITIQDTNIPVIANVTADVITSGAHIQEKLIEQ
;
A
#
# COMPACT_ATOMS: atom_id res chain seq x y z
N MET A 1 19.19 25.26 -3.73
CA MET A 1 18.23 24.36 -4.40
C MET A 1 17.42 23.68 -3.30
N GLY A 2 16.11 23.47 -3.52
CA GLY A 2 15.27 22.74 -2.57
C GLY A 2 15.57 21.25 -2.60
N LYS A 3 15.17 20.53 -1.55
CA LYS A 3 15.21 19.06 -1.57
C LYS A 3 14.05 18.51 -2.40
N LEU A 4 14.27 17.39 -3.08
CA LEU A 4 13.29 16.67 -3.89
C LEU A 4 12.86 15.38 -3.18
N ALA A 5 11.57 15.06 -3.19
CA ALA A 5 11.06 13.81 -2.67
C ALA A 5 10.19 13.10 -3.71
N PHE A 6 10.35 11.78 -3.85
CA PHE A 6 9.44 10.95 -4.65
C PHE A 6 8.40 10.30 -3.73
N LEU A 7 7.13 10.44 -4.10
CA LEU A 7 6.00 9.85 -3.40
C LEU A 7 5.31 8.84 -4.30
N PHE A 8 5.18 7.61 -3.80
CA PHE A 8 4.59 6.50 -4.55
C PHE A 8 3.16 6.23 -4.06
N PRO A 9 2.18 6.11 -4.99
CA PRO A 9 0.79 5.91 -4.62
C PRO A 9 0.53 4.50 -4.10
N GLY A 10 -0.43 4.38 -3.19
CA GLY A 10 -0.96 3.10 -2.71
C GLY A 10 -2.11 2.57 -3.56
N GLN A 11 -2.74 1.49 -3.09
CA GLN A 11 -3.92 0.91 -3.74
C GLN A 11 -5.08 1.92 -3.80
N GLY A 12 -5.83 1.90 -4.90
CA GLY A 12 -6.97 2.79 -5.18
C GLY A 12 -6.73 3.76 -6.32
N SER A 13 -5.47 3.93 -6.76
CA SER A 13 -5.10 4.78 -7.90
C SER A 13 -4.89 4.02 -9.21
N GLN A 14 -5.03 2.69 -9.21
CA GLN A 14 -4.84 1.89 -10.41
C GLN A 14 -5.92 2.16 -11.46
N ALA A 15 -5.50 2.28 -12.72
CA ALA A 15 -6.38 2.49 -13.86
C ALA A 15 -5.94 1.61 -15.02
N VAL A 16 -6.91 1.02 -15.73
CA VAL A 16 -6.63 0.27 -16.97
C VAL A 16 -5.91 1.18 -17.97
N GLY A 17 -4.85 0.67 -18.58
CA GLY A 17 -3.99 1.39 -19.51
C GLY A 17 -2.86 2.19 -18.85
N MET A 18 -2.72 2.18 -17.51
CA MET A 18 -1.62 2.87 -16.84
C MET A 18 -0.26 2.36 -17.33
N GLY A 19 0.66 3.27 -17.65
CA GLY A 19 1.99 2.93 -18.17
C GLY A 19 2.04 2.44 -19.63
N LYS A 20 0.91 2.13 -20.28
CA LYS A 20 0.87 1.56 -21.64
C LYS A 20 1.55 2.44 -22.67
N GLN A 21 1.20 3.73 -22.72
CA GLN A 21 1.79 4.68 -23.65
C GLN A 21 3.31 4.83 -23.44
N LEU A 22 3.79 4.76 -22.18
CA LEU A 22 5.22 4.80 -21.92
C LEU A 22 5.92 3.54 -22.44
N ALA A 23 5.33 2.36 -22.22
CA ALA A 23 5.86 1.09 -22.73
C ALA A 23 5.89 1.04 -24.27
N GLU A 24 4.88 1.57 -24.94
CA GLU A 24 4.83 1.63 -26.41
C GLU A 24 5.95 2.52 -27.01
N ASN A 25 6.40 3.53 -26.26
CA ASN A 25 7.39 4.51 -26.73
C ASN A 25 8.81 4.29 -26.17
N ASN A 26 8.99 3.44 -25.17
CA ASN A 26 10.30 3.17 -24.55
C ASN A 26 10.49 1.67 -24.30
N LYS A 27 11.51 1.08 -24.92
CA LYS A 27 11.81 -0.37 -24.83
C LYS A 27 12.22 -0.81 -23.42
N GLU A 28 12.93 0.02 -22.67
CA GLU A 28 13.32 -0.31 -21.29
C GLU A 28 12.09 -0.36 -20.39
N VAL A 29 11.16 0.57 -20.59
CA VAL A 29 9.86 0.58 -19.91
C VAL A 29 9.04 -0.66 -20.29
N ALA A 30 8.98 -1.04 -21.57
CA ALA A 30 8.30 -2.26 -21.99
C ALA A 30 8.88 -3.51 -21.31
N ASN A 31 10.22 -3.58 -21.18
CA ASN A 31 10.90 -4.69 -20.52
C ASN A 31 10.56 -4.80 -19.03
N VAL A 32 10.24 -3.69 -18.34
CA VAL A 32 9.79 -3.72 -16.94
C VAL A 32 8.50 -4.52 -16.79
N PHE A 33 7.52 -4.29 -17.68
CA PHE A 33 6.26 -5.03 -17.64
C PHE A 33 6.46 -6.52 -18.00
N ALA A 34 7.26 -6.81 -19.03
CA ALA A 34 7.61 -8.19 -19.38
C ALA A 34 8.34 -8.91 -18.25
N LYS A 35 9.19 -8.21 -17.50
CA LYS A 35 9.90 -8.75 -16.34
C LYS A 35 8.95 -9.06 -15.18
N ALA A 36 7.96 -8.22 -14.94
CA ALA A 36 6.91 -8.51 -13.95
C ALA A 36 6.14 -9.78 -14.33
N ASP A 37 5.79 -9.94 -15.60
CA ASP A 37 5.10 -11.15 -16.09
C ASP A 37 5.96 -12.41 -15.92
N GLU A 38 7.26 -12.32 -16.22
CA GLU A 38 8.23 -13.40 -16.01
C GLU A 38 8.32 -13.80 -14.52
N VAL A 39 8.45 -12.83 -13.62
CA VAL A 39 8.54 -13.11 -12.17
C VAL A 39 7.27 -13.77 -11.64
N LEU A 40 6.11 -13.33 -12.12
CA LEU A 40 4.81 -13.83 -11.66
C LEU A 40 4.34 -15.09 -12.39
N GLN A 41 4.99 -15.45 -13.50
CA GLN A 41 4.53 -16.50 -14.42
C GLN A 41 3.06 -16.29 -14.83
N ASP A 42 2.67 -15.04 -15.04
CA ASP A 42 1.29 -14.59 -15.27
C ASP A 42 1.30 -13.32 -16.14
N SER A 43 0.26 -13.11 -16.95
CA SER A 43 0.15 -11.95 -17.84
C SER A 43 -0.38 -10.72 -17.09
N LEU A 44 0.37 -10.24 -16.09
CA LEU A 44 -0.02 -9.05 -15.34
C LEU A 44 -0.10 -7.82 -16.24
N SER A 45 0.82 -7.67 -17.20
CA SER A 45 0.83 -6.56 -18.16
C SER A 45 -0.46 -6.45 -18.97
N GLU A 46 -1.06 -7.58 -19.38
CA GLU A 46 -2.35 -7.62 -20.06
C GLU A 46 -3.48 -7.09 -19.15
N VAL A 47 -3.47 -7.48 -17.86
CA VAL A 47 -4.42 -6.95 -16.87
C VAL A 47 -4.25 -5.44 -16.65
N ILE A 48 -3.01 -4.95 -16.64
CA ILE A 48 -2.70 -3.53 -16.51
C ILE A 48 -3.17 -2.75 -17.74
N PHE A 49 -2.83 -3.22 -18.93
CA PHE A 49 -3.02 -2.46 -20.18
C PHE A 49 -4.41 -2.56 -20.77
N GLU A 50 -5.07 -3.71 -20.59
CA GLU A 50 -6.30 -4.03 -21.30
C GLU A 50 -7.48 -4.22 -20.35
N GLY A 51 -7.24 -4.77 -19.15
CA GLY A 51 -8.26 -4.91 -18.12
C GLY A 51 -9.48 -5.76 -18.54
N PRO A 52 -10.32 -6.12 -17.58
CA PRO A 52 -11.26 -5.12 -17.11
C PRO A 52 -10.85 -4.55 -15.75
N GLN A 53 -11.37 -3.36 -15.42
CA GLN A 53 -11.00 -2.61 -14.20
C GLN A 53 -11.24 -3.42 -12.93
N GLU A 54 -12.26 -4.28 -12.91
CA GLU A 54 -12.59 -5.14 -11.78
C GLU A 54 -11.47 -6.15 -11.49
N LYS A 55 -10.89 -6.76 -12.54
CA LYS A 55 -9.77 -7.70 -12.41
C LYS A 55 -8.51 -6.98 -11.92
N LEU A 56 -8.23 -5.79 -12.45
CA LEU A 56 -7.10 -4.96 -12.02
C LEU A 56 -7.25 -4.48 -10.56
N THR A 57 -8.47 -4.31 -10.09
CA THR A 57 -8.77 -3.80 -8.73
C THR A 57 -8.71 -4.88 -7.66
N LEU A 58 -8.66 -6.17 -8.02
CA LEU A 58 -8.33 -7.23 -7.07
C LEU A 58 -6.98 -6.92 -6.43
N THR A 59 -6.89 -7.01 -5.10
CA THR A 59 -5.71 -6.61 -4.34
C THR A 59 -4.48 -7.42 -4.76
N THR A 60 -4.66 -8.70 -5.09
CA THR A 60 -3.62 -9.58 -5.66
C THR A 60 -3.02 -9.05 -6.97
N ASN A 61 -3.78 -8.32 -7.79
CA ASN A 61 -3.31 -7.72 -9.05
C ASN A 61 -2.91 -6.26 -8.89
N ALA A 62 -3.70 -5.47 -8.15
CA ALA A 62 -3.49 -4.04 -7.96
C ALA A 62 -2.13 -3.74 -7.33
N GLN A 63 -1.72 -4.58 -6.36
CA GLN A 63 -0.45 -4.39 -5.67
C GLN A 63 0.77 -4.48 -6.62
N PRO A 64 1.02 -5.60 -7.31
CA PRO A 64 2.13 -5.68 -8.26
C PRO A 64 1.94 -4.75 -9.46
N ALA A 65 0.71 -4.44 -9.87
CA ALA A 65 0.45 -3.53 -10.99
C ALA A 65 0.91 -2.08 -10.72
N LEU A 66 0.60 -1.56 -9.52
CA LEU A 66 1.01 -0.21 -9.11
C LEU A 66 2.52 -0.12 -8.89
N LEU A 67 3.12 -1.17 -8.32
CA LEU A 67 4.57 -1.25 -8.17
C LEU A 67 5.29 -1.28 -9.52
N THR A 68 4.81 -2.11 -10.44
CA THR A 68 5.35 -2.25 -11.80
C THR A 68 5.26 -0.93 -12.55
N THR A 69 4.09 -0.28 -12.52
CA THR A 69 3.90 1.02 -13.17
C THR A 69 4.79 2.10 -12.56
N SER A 70 4.94 2.12 -11.23
CA SER A 70 5.82 3.06 -10.55
C SER A 70 7.28 2.87 -10.96
N PHE A 71 7.75 1.62 -11.02
CA PHE A 71 9.12 1.31 -11.44
C PHE A 71 9.36 1.58 -12.93
N ALA A 72 8.33 1.38 -13.77
CA ALA A 72 8.36 1.71 -15.18
C ALA A 72 8.54 3.23 -15.41
N ILE A 73 7.83 4.06 -14.62
CA ILE A 73 7.99 5.52 -14.64
C ILE A 73 9.39 5.92 -14.13
N LEU A 74 9.88 5.31 -13.05
CA LEU A 74 11.24 5.55 -12.56
C LEU A 74 12.30 5.20 -13.60
N THR A 75 12.11 4.10 -14.34
CA THR A 75 13.01 3.71 -15.43
C THR A 75 13.06 4.78 -16.52
N ALA A 76 11.91 5.31 -16.94
CA ALA A 76 11.87 6.43 -17.89
C ALA A 76 12.52 7.71 -17.35
N LEU A 77 12.44 7.96 -16.03
CA LEU A 77 13.05 9.14 -15.40
C LEU A 77 14.58 9.08 -15.32
N LYS A 78 15.20 7.89 -15.40
CA LYS A 78 16.66 7.74 -15.35
C LYS A 78 17.37 8.52 -16.47
N GLU A 79 16.74 8.70 -17.62
CA GLU A 79 17.28 9.46 -18.75
C GLU A 79 17.48 10.96 -18.46
N TYR A 80 16.88 11.47 -17.37
CA TYR A 80 16.88 12.90 -17.03
C TYR A 80 17.79 13.25 -15.83
N ASP A 81 18.56 12.29 -15.30
CA ASP A 81 19.44 12.47 -14.12
C ASP A 81 18.72 13.08 -12.89
N ILE A 82 17.41 12.80 -12.74
CA ILE A 82 16.61 13.27 -11.60
C ILE A 82 16.69 12.25 -10.47
N THR A 83 17.30 12.65 -9.36
CA THR A 83 17.43 11.80 -8.15
C THR A 83 16.75 12.47 -6.95
N PRO A 84 16.00 11.71 -6.14
CA PRO A 84 15.34 12.26 -4.96
C PRO A 84 16.29 12.29 -3.75
N ASP A 85 16.11 13.26 -2.87
CA ASP A 85 16.72 13.30 -1.54
C ASP A 85 15.99 12.41 -0.53
N PHE A 86 14.71 12.10 -0.78
CA PHE A 86 13.85 11.27 0.06
C PHE A 86 12.86 10.49 -0.77
N VAL A 87 12.47 9.31 -0.29
CA VAL A 87 11.34 8.57 -0.85
C VAL A 87 10.34 8.19 0.23
N ALA A 88 9.07 8.13 -0.14
CA ALA A 88 8.03 7.56 0.71
C ALA A 88 6.93 6.98 -0.18
N GLY A 89 6.12 6.08 0.34
CA GLY A 89 4.98 5.60 -0.40
C GLY A 89 3.85 5.19 0.51
N HIS A 90 2.63 5.42 0.05
CA HIS A 90 1.44 5.19 0.85
C HIS A 90 1.10 3.70 0.85
N SER A 91 1.16 3.04 2.02
CA SER A 91 0.88 1.60 2.15
C SER A 91 1.76 0.78 1.18
N LEU A 92 1.15 0.12 0.20
CA LEU A 92 1.83 -0.55 -0.93
C LEU A 92 2.92 0.30 -1.59
N GLY A 93 2.73 1.62 -1.70
CA GLY A 93 3.71 2.49 -2.33
C GLY A 93 5.08 2.45 -1.64
N GLU A 94 5.15 2.05 -0.36
CA GLU A 94 6.41 1.88 0.36
C GLU A 94 7.32 0.86 -0.33
N TYR A 95 6.78 -0.21 -0.92
CA TYR A 95 7.58 -1.17 -1.69
C TYR A 95 8.17 -0.53 -2.95
N SER A 96 7.41 0.34 -3.65
CA SER A 96 7.96 1.12 -4.76
C SER A 96 9.04 2.11 -4.31
N ALA A 97 8.86 2.72 -3.14
CA ALA A 97 9.87 3.58 -2.53
C ALA A 97 11.15 2.81 -2.18
N LEU A 98 11.03 1.60 -1.64
CA LEU A 98 12.14 0.73 -1.31
C LEU A 98 12.91 0.27 -2.55
N VAL A 99 12.20 -0.05 -3.65
CA VAL A 99 12.85 -0.31 -4.95
C VAL A 99 13.57 0.94 -5.46
N ALA A 100 12.95 2.12 -5.37
CA ALA A 100 13.57 3.38 -5.77
C ALA A 100 14.82 3.72 -4.96
N ALA A 101 14.84 3.35 -3.67
CA ALA A 101 15.97 3.55 -2.75
C ALA A 101 17.05 2.46 -2.86
N GLY A 102 16.84 1.43 -3.68
CA GLY A 102 17.75 0.30 -3.86
C GLY A 102 17.74 -0.71 -2.70
N ALA A 103 16.74 -0.67 -1.82
CA ALA A 103 16.62 -1.58 -0.68
C ALA A 103 16.22 -3.00 -1.12
N ILE A 104 15.33 -3.10 -2.11
CA ILE A 104 14.77 -4.35 -2.61
C ILE A 104 14.89 -4.33 -4.14
N THR A 105 15.20 -5.48 -4.74
CA THR A 105 15.18 -5.61 -6.21
C THR A 105 13.76 -5.46 -6.75
N PHE A 106 13.62 -5.10 -8.02
CA PHE A 106 12.30 -4.99 -8.64
C PHE A 106 11.56 -6.34 -8.61
N GLU A 107 12.27 -7.41 -8.96
CA GLU A 107 11.76 -8.77 -9.02
C GLU A 107 11.28 -9.27 -7.65
N ASP A 108 12.10 -9.11 -6.62
CA ASP A 108 11.73 -9.48 -5.25
C ASP A 108 10.52 -8.66 -4.77
N ALA A 109 10.47 -7.37 -5.10
CA ALA A 109 9.35 -6.54 -4.72
C ALA A 109 8.06 -6.93 -5.44
N VAL A 110 8.10 -7.25 -6.74
CA VAL A 110 6.95 -7.75 -7.50
C VAL A 110 6.42 -9.06 -6.90
N TYR A 111 7.31 -10.01 -6.62
CA TYR A 111 6.95 -11.28 -5.98
C TYR A 111 6.34 -11.04 -4.59
N ALA A 112 6.99 -10.22 -3.76
CA ALA A 112 6.55 -9.92 -2.41
C ALA A 112 5.16 -9.26 -2.41
N VAL A 113 4.92 -8.23 -3.24
CA VAL A 113 3.62 -7.55 -3.22
C VAL A 113 2.49 -8.38 -3.85
N ARG A 114 2.80 -9.32 -4.75
CA ARG A 114 1.83 -10.34 -5.18
C ARG A 114 1.41 -11.21 -3.99
N LYS A 115 2.38 -11.77 -3.26
CA LYS A 115 2.11 -12.59 -2.07
C LYS A 115 1.42 -11.83 -0.96
N ARG A 116 1.81 -10.58 -0.72
CA ARG A 116 1.13 -9.67 0.21
C ARG A 116 -0.34 -9.51 -0.17
N GLY A 117 -0.62 -9.29 -1.46
CA GLY A 117 -1.99 -9.17 -1.95
C GLY A 117 -2.82 -10.44 -1.73
N GLU A 118 -2.27 -11.61 -2.06
CA GLU A 118 -2.91 -12.92 -1.84
C GLU A 118 -3.24 -13.13 -0.35
N TYR A 119 -2.27 -12.94 0.53
CA TYR A 119 -2.45 -13.17 1.97
C TYR A 119 -3.42 -12.18 2.62
N MET A 120 -3.45 -10.92 2.14
CA MET A 120 -4.42 -9.93 2.62
C MET A 120 -5.85 -10.27 2.21
N GLU A 121 -6.06 -10.81 1.00
CA GLU A 121 -7.38 -11.29 0.55
C GLU A 121 -7.84 -12.54 1.32
N GLU A 122 -6.91 -13.44 1.67
CA GLU A 122 -7.20 -14.66 2.44
C GLU A 122 -7.48 -14.42 3.93
N ALA A 123 -6.95 -13.35 4.52
CA ALA A 123 -6.93 -13.18 5.97
C ALA A 123 -8.32 -12.98 6.59
N VAL A 124 -9.25 -12.37 5.85
CA VAL A 124 -10.61 -12.12 6.33
C VAL A 124 -11.60 -12.48 5.22
N PRO A 125 -12.60 -13.34 5.49
CA PRO A 125 -13.62 -13.66 4.50
C PRO A 125 -14.30 -12.41 3.94
N GLY A 126 -14.60 -12.45 2.63
CA GLY A 126 -15.19 -11.33 1.92
C GLY A 126 -16.46 -10.82 2.61
N GLY A 127 -16.49 -9.52 2.93
CA GLY A 127 -17.64 -8.84 3.53
C GLY A 127 -17.66 -8.80 5.07
N GLU A 128 -16.72 -9.48 5.75
CA GLU A 128 -16.62 -9.42 7.22
C GLU A 128 -15.79 -8.24 7.72
N GLY A 129 -14.85 -7.75 6.90
CA GLY A 129 -14.05 -6.55 7.16
C GLY A 129 -14.53 -5.32 6.40
N ALA A 130 -14.16 -4.14 6.88
CA ALA A 130 -14.43 -2.88 6.21
C ALA A 130 -13.37 -1.82 6.50
N MET A 131 -13.42 -0.73 5.74
CA MET A 131 -12.69 0.52 6.00
C MET A 131 -13.60 1.72 5.75
N ALA A 132 -13.41 2.81 6.49
CA ALA A 132 -14.12 4.05 6.27
C ALA A 132 -13.19 5.27 6.44
N ALA A 133 -13.32 6.24 5.53
CA ALA A 133 -12.68 7.54 5.66
C ALA A 133 -13.53 8.45 6.55
N ILE A 134 -12.95 8.90 7.65
CA ILE A 134 -13.53 9.84 8.61
C ILE A 134 -12.93 11.22 8.32
N LEU A 135 -13.79 12.15 7.90
CA LEU A 135 -13.41 13.50 7.49
C LEU A 135 -13.65 14.51 8.60
N GLY A 136 -12.65 15.33 8.89
CA GLY A 136 -12.72 16.41 9.87
C GLY A 136 -12.91 15.94 11.31
N ALA A 137 -12.45 14.73 11.64
CA ALA A 137 -12.37 14.26 13.02
C ALA A 137 -11.04 14.68 13.65
N ASP A 138 -11.06 14.94 14.95
CA ASP A 138 -9.85 15.03 15.76
C ASP A 138 -9.24 13.61 15.95
N PRO A 139 -7.92 13.43 15.76
CA PRO A 139 -7.28 12.12 15.90
C PRO A 139 -7.41 11.48 17.29
N HIS A 140 -7.34 12.28 18.36
CA HIS A 140 -7.42 11.76 19.73
C HIS A 140 -8.83 11.29 20.05
N MET A 141 -9.83 12.08 19.67
CA MET A 141 -11.24 11.68 19.77
C MET A 141 -11.51 10.41 18.98
N LEU A 142 -11.06 10.33 17.72
CA LEU A 142 -11.32 9.16 16.89
C LEU A 142 -10.64 7.91 17.45
N LYS A 143 -9.43 8.05 18.00
CA LYS A 143 -8.74 6.96 18.69
C LYS A 143 -9.57 6.44 19.88
N GLN A 144 -10.05 7.32 20.75
CA GLN A 144 -10.91 6.95 21.87
C GLN A 144 -12.17 6.21 21.40
N VAL A 145 -12.85 6.73 20.37
CA VAL A 145 -14.03 6.07 19.78
C VAL A 145 -13.69 4.65 19.30
N THR A 146 -12.57 4.45 18.61
CA THR A 146 -12.18 3.12 18.13
C THR A 146 -11.81 2.17 19.26
N GLU A 147 -11.19 2.66 20.33
CA GLU A 147 -10.84 1.87 21.51
C GLU A 147 -12.09 1.43 22.28
N GLU A 148 -13.06 2.33 22.49
CA GLU A 148 -14.34 2.01 23.13
C GLU A 148 -15.10 0.94 22.33
N VAL A 149 -15.26 1.13 21.02
CA VAL A 149 -15.97 0.17 20.16
C VAL A 149 -15.26 -1.18 20.12
N THR A 150 -13.92 -1.20 20.11
CA THR A 150 -13.15 -2.44 20.22
C THR A 150 -13.34 -3.13 21.57
N SER A 151 -13.39 -2.37 22.67
CA SER A 151 -13.62 -2.92 24.02
C SER A 151 -15.01 -3.55 24.19
N GLU A 152 -15.98 -3.13 23.38
CA GLU A 152 -17.32 -3.70 23.31
C GLU A 152 -17.39 -4.99 22.46
N GLY A 153 -16.25 -5.44 21.92
CA GLY A 153 -16.14 -6.67 21.13
C GLY A 153 -16.19 -6.47 19.62
N TYR A 154 -16.24 -5.21 19.13
CA TYR A 154 -16.27 -4.90 17.71
C TYR A 154 -14.92 -4.34 17.25
N ALA A 155 -13.99 -5.21 16.86
CA ALA A 155 -12.63 -4.78 16.50
C ALA A 155 -12.63 -3.71 15.41
N VAL A 156 -12.03 -2.56 15.71
CA VAL A 156 -11.85 -1.40 14.82
C VAL A 156 -10.71 -0.53 15.34
N GLN A 157 -9.87 -0.02 14.43
CA GLN A 157 -8.75 0.86 14.78
C GLN A 157 -8.53 1.91 13.69
N ILE A 158 -7.72 2.92 14.00
CA ILE A 158 -7.19 3.83 12.98
C ILE A 158 -6.20 3.04 12.10
N ALA A 159 -6.42 3.09 10.79
CA ALA A 159 -5.62 2.44 9.76
C ALA A 159 -4.69 3.43 9.04
N ASN A 160 -5.18 4.63 8.72
CA ASN A 160 -4.36 5.63 8.03
C ASN A 160 -4.62 7.04 8.56
N MET A 161 -3.55 7.79 8.79
CA MET A 161 -3.62 9.23 9.08
C MET A 161 -3.15 10.02 7.85
N ASN A 162 -4.00 10.10 6.83
CA ASN A 162 -3.62 10.63 5.52
C ASN A 162 -3.38 12.15 5.52
N SER A 163 -4.12 12.89 6.34
CA SER A 163 -3.95 14.33 6.52
C SER A 163 -4.61 14.79 7.82
N THR A 164 -4.42 16.06 8.17
CA THR A 164 -5.14 16.71 9.27
C THR A 164 -6.67 16.73 9.10
N LYS A 165 -7.19 16.34 7.93
CA LYS A 165 -8.62 16.35 7.61
C LYS A 165 -9.20 14.99 7.24
N GLN A 166 -8.37 13.96 7.08
CA GLN A 166 -8.81 12.64 6.63
C GLN A 166 -8.03 11.56 7.37
N ILE A 167 -8.76 10.78 8.16
CA ILE A 167 -8.26 9.60 8.87
C ILE A 167 -9.10 8.42 8.37
N VAL A 168 -8.50 7.25 8.20
CA VAL A 168 -9.20 6.02 7.82
C VAL A 168 -9.23 5.11 9.04
N ILE A 169 -10.40 4.53 9.31
CA ILE A 169 -10.56 3.43 10.28
C ILE A 169 -10.77 2.11 9.55
N SER A 170 -10.32 1.02 10.17
CA SER A 170 -10.44 -0.33 9.64
C SER A 170 -10.70 -1.36 10.73
N GLY A 171 -11.44 -2.41 10.40
CA GLY A 171 -11.72 -3.52 11.30
C GLY A 171 -12.87 -4.36 10.79
N THR A 172 -13.59 -4.99 11.72
CA THR A 172 -14.84 -5.68 11.40
C THR A 172 -15.85 -4.71 10.78
N LYS A 173 -16.70 -5.20 9.89
CA LYS A 173 -17.76 -4.40 9.25
C LYS A 173 -18.62 -3.68 10.31
N GLN A 174 -19.05 -4.41 11.34
CA GLN A 174 -19.82 -3.85 12.45
C GLN A 174 -19.03 -2.81 13.25
N GLY A 175 -17.76 -3.08 13.58
CA GLY A 175 -16.92 -2.11 14.30
C GLY A 175 -16.73 -0.81 13.54
N VAL A 176 -16.49 -0.88 12.22
CA VAL A 176 -16.37 0.30 11.36
C VAL A 176 -17.69 1.06 11.27
N GLU A 177 -18.83 0.37 11.16
CA GLU A 177 -20.15 1.01 11.14
C GLU A 177 -20.46 1.76 12.45
N ILE A 178 -20.24 1.12 13.60
CA ILE A 178 -20.47 1.70 14.93
C ILE A 178 -19.53 2.88 15.17
N ALA A 179 -18.21 2.71 14.93
CA ALA A 179 -17.23 3.77 15.11
C ALA A 179 -17.48 4.95 14.17
N SER A 180 -17.91 4.70 12.92
CA SER A 180 -18.30 5.75 11.98
C SER A 180 -19.49 6.57 12.50
N GLN A 181 -20.47 5.92 13.12
CA GLN A 181 -21.62 6.58 13.71
C GLN A 181 -21.21 7.44 14.91
N ARG A 182 -20.47 6.87 15.87
CA ARG A 182 -19.97 7.59 17.06
C ARG A 182 -19.04 8.73 16.71
N ALA A 183 -18.18 8.56 15.70
CA ALA A 183 -17.31 9.63 15.23
C ALA A 183 -18.11 10.85 14.76
N LYS A 184 -19.22 10.64 14.03
CA LYS A 184 -20.11 11.74 13.60
C LYS A 184 -20.79 12.42 14.80
N GLU A 185 -21.25 11.64 15.77
CA GLU A 185 -21.85 12.16 17.01
C GLU A 185 -20.86 13.00 17.83
N ASN A 186 -19.56 12.68 17.75
CA ASN A 186 -18.46 13.37 18.42
C ASN A 186 -17.76 14.41 17.53
N GLY A 187 -18.39 14.87 16.44
CA GLY A 187 -17.93 16.04 15.68
C GLY A 187 -17.22 15.76 14.35
N ALA A 188 -17.08 14.50 13.93
CA ALA A 188 -16.62 14.20 12.57
C ALA A 188 -17.64 14.72 11.55
N LYS A 189 -17.17 15.37 10.49
CA LYS A 189 -18.04 15.97 9.46
C LYS A 189 -18.71 14.92 8.59
N ARG A 190 -17.98 13.86 8.22
CA ARG A 190 -18.45 12.78 7.36
C ARG A 190 -17.74 11.49 7.70
N ALA A 191 -18.44 10.37 7.54
CA ALA A 191 -17.86 9.04 7.47
C ALA A 191 -18.25 8.43 6.11
N ILE A 192 -17.25 7.98 5.34
CA ILE A 192 -17.43 7.49 3.97
C ILE A 192 -16.87 6.07 3.89
N PRO A 193 -17.72 5.05 3.67
CA PRO A 193 -17.25 3.68 3.44
C PRO A 193 -16.32 3.63 2.22
N LEU A 194 -15.20 2.93 2.34
CA LEU A 194 -14.26 2.72 1.25
C LEU A 194 -14.61 1.44 0.48
N LYS A 195 -14.45 1.48 -0.84
CA LYS A 195 -14.63 0.32 -1.72
C LYS A 195 -13.33 -0.50 -1.73
N VAL A 196 -13.12 -1.28 -0.70
CA VAL A 196 -11.96 -2.17 -0.52
C VAL A 196 -12.43 -3.59 -0.22
N SER A 197 -11.57 -4.58 -0.50
CA SER A 197 -11.86 -6.01 -0.33
C SER A 197 -11.67 -6.50 1.11
N GLY A 198 -10.96 -5.76 1.96
CA GLY A 198 -10.67 -6.19 3.32
C GLY A 198 -10.33 -5.06 4.29
N PRO A 199 -10.13 -5.40 5.58
CA PRO A 199 -9.83 -4.44 6.64
C PRO A 199 -8.32 -4.23 6.79
N PHE A 200 -7.71 -3.57 5.82
CA PHE A 200 -6.26 -3.37 5.77
C PHE A 200 -5.73 -2.46 6.88
N HIS A 201 -4.48 -2.68 7.31
CA HIS A 201 -3.86 -1.97 8.44
C HIS A 201 -4.66 -2.11 9.75
N SER A 202 -5.28 -3.27 9.95
CA SER A 202 -5.97 -3.62 11.19
C SER A 202 -5.40 -4.88 11.82
N SER A 203 -5.69 -5.11 13.10
CA SER A 203 -5.33 -6.35 13.80
C SER A 203 -5.85 -7.62 13.11
N LEU A 204 -6.89 -7.52 12.28
CA LEU A 204 -7.42 -8.63 11.48
C LEU A 204 -6.47 -9.07 10.37
N MET A 205 -5.46 -8.26 10.01
CA MET A 205 -4.42 -8.62 9.04
C MET A 205 -3.26 -9.40 9.64
N LYS A 206 -3.23 -9.63 10.96
CA LYS A 206 -2.15 -10.38 11.62
C LYS A 206 -1.87 -11.75 10.97
N PRO A 207 -2.87 -12.57 10.59
CA PRO A 207 -2.61 -13.83 9.88
C PRO A 207 -1.93 -13.64 8.52
N ALA A 208 -2.22 -12.54 7.81
CA ALA A 208 -1.52 -12.21 6.56
C ALA A 208 -0.07 -11.83 6.83
N ALA A 209 0.19 -11.01 7.87
CA ALA A 209 1.52 -10.59 8.24
C ALA A 209 2.42 -11.78 8.64
N GLU A 210 1.88 -12.75 9.38
CA GLU A 210 2.59 -13.99 9.77
C GLU A 210 3.02 -14.82 8.54
N LYS A 211 2.12 -14.99 7.56
CA LYS A 211 2.48 -15.65 6.29
C LYS A 211 3.51 -14.83 5.50
N PHE A 212 3.30 -13.52 5.43
CA PHE A 212 4.13 -12.61 4.65
C PHE A 212 5.56 -12.49 5.19
N GLN A 213 5.75 -12.65 6.50
CA GLN A 213 7.09 -12.71 7.09
C GLN A 213 7.97 -13.79 6.44
N SER A 214 7.40 -14.94 6.05
CA SER A 214 8.16 -16.00 5.38
C SER A 214 8.67 -15.56 4.01
N VAL A 215 7.85 -14.80 3.27
CA VAL A 215 8.23 -14.21 1.98
C VAL A 215 9.33 -13.16 2.16
N LEU A 216 9.23 -12.31 3.18
CA LEU A 216 10.26 -11.32 3.46
C LEU A 216 11.60 -11.94 3.90
N ASN A 217 11.59 -13.14 4.48
CA ASN A 217 12.81 -13.86 4.83
C ASN A 217 13.53 -14.46 3.61
N GLU A 218 12.83 -14.60 2.47
CA GLU A 218 13.39 -15.11 1.21
C GLU A 218 14.06 -14.01 0.39
N ILE A 219 13.75 -12.74 0.67
CA ILE A 219 14.30 -11.59 -0.06
C ILE A 219 15.45 -10.94 0.71
N THR A 220 16.41 -10.38 -0.01
CA THR A 220 17.49 -9.61 0.62
C THR A 220 17.11 -8.13 0.65
N ILE A 221 16.91 -7.58 1.85
CA ILE A 221 16.67 -6.15 2.04
C ILE A 221 17.99 -5.46 2.43
N GLN A 222 18.45 -4.57 1.55
CA GLN A 222 19.69 -3.82 1.70
C GLN A 222 19.48 -2.52 2.48
N ASP A 223 20.57 -2.00 3.05
CA ASP A 223 20.59 -0.63 3.53
C ASP A 223 20.42 0.36 2.37
N THR A 224 19.71 1.47 2.60
CA THR A 224 19.41 2.45 1.56
C THR A 224 20.33 3.66 1.60
N ASN A 225 20.75 4.11 0.42
CA ASN A 225 21.47 5.37 0.26
C ASN A 225 20.53 6.58 0.19
N ILE A 226 19.27 6.34 -0.18
CA ILE A 226 18.21 7.35 -0.18
C ILE A 226 17.34 7.10 1.05
N PRO A 227 17.20 8.09 1.96
CA PRO A 227 16.31 7.99 3.11
C PRO A 227 14.87 7.65 2.71
N VAL A 228 14.31 6.61 3.34
CA VAL A 228 12.91 6.21 3.18
C VAL A 228 12.12 6.70 4.39
N ILE A 229 10.91 7.23 4.20
CA ILE A 229 10.00 7.53 5.32
C ILE A 229 9.09 6.32 5.54
N ALA A 230 9.24 5.65 6.68
CA ALA A 230 8.48 4.44 6.99
C ALA A 230 7.02 4.76 7.35
N ASN A 231 6.06 3.97 6.88
CA ASN A 231 4.64 4.24 7.16
C ASN A 231 4.27 4.09 8.64
N VAL A 232 4.89 3.13 9.34
CA VAL A 232 4.54 2.78 10.73
C VAL A 232 4.93 3.87 11.71
N THR A 233 6.13 4.45 11.56
CA THR A 233 6.68 5.44 12.51
C THR A 233 6.63 6.87 12.00
N ALA A 234 6.44 7.06 10.68
CA ALA A 234 6.64 8.34 9.99
C ALA A 234 8.06 8.93 10.17
N ASP A 235 9.04 8.08 10.51
CA ASP A 235 10.44 8.45 10.68
C ASP A 235 11.29 7.99 9.49
N VAL A 236 12.47 8.59 9.37
CA VAL A 236 13.49 8.20 8.40
C VAL A 236 14.03 6.81 8.76
N ILE A 237 14.13 5.95 7.76
CA ILE A 237 14.74 4.63 7.85
C ILE A 237 15.72 4.41 6.70
N THR A 238 16.86 3.78 7.02
CA THR A 238 17.89 3.40 6.04
C THR A 238 18.44 2.00 6.25
N SER A 239 18.16 1.35 7.39
CA SER A 239 18.68 0.01 7.67
C SER A 239 17.76 -1.07 7.09
N GLY A 240 18.30 -1.99 6.31
CA GLY A 240 17.56 -3.10 5.70
C GLY A 240 16.86 -3.98 6.74
N ALA A 241 17.53 -4.26 7.87
CA ALA A 241 16.93 -5.03 8.97
C ALA A 241 15.70 -4.31 9.58
N HIS A 242 15.83 -3.01 9.88
CA HIS A 242 14.68 -2.25 10.38
C HIS A 242 13.57 -2.12 9.33
N ILE A 243 13.91 -2.03 8.04
CA ILE A 243 12.91 -1.99 6.96
C ILE A 243 12.06 -3.26 6.99
N GLN A 244 12.71 -4.43 7.09
CA GLN A 244 12.00 -5.71 7.16
C GLN A 244 11.02 -5.76 8.34
N GLU A 245 11.48 -5.35 9.53
CA GLU A 245 10.63 -5.29 10.72
C GLU A 245 9.41 -4.39 10.51
N LYS A 246 9.60 -3.21 9.92
CA LYS A 246 8.51 -2.24 9.69
C LYS A 246 7.52 -2.69 8.61
N LEU A 247 7.97 -3.42 7.60
CA LEU A 247 7.06 -4.01 6.61
C LEU A 247 6.14 -5.10 7.19
N ILE A 248 6.58 -5.81 8.23
CA ILE A 248 5.77 -6.81 8.94
C ILE A 248 4.78 -6.14 9.90
N GLU A 249 5.19 -5.03 10.52
CA GLU A 249 4.37 -4.27 11.47
C GLU A 249 3.23 -3.45 10.81
N GLN A 250 3.39 -3.10 9.53
CA GLN A 250 2.47 -2.27 8.72
C GLN A 250 1.10 -2.92 8.46
#